data_AF-A0A8X6WT70-F1
#
_entry.id   AF-A0A8X6WT70-F1
#
_cell.length_a   1.000
_cell.length_b   1.000
_cell.length_c   1.000
_cell.angle_alpha   90.00
_cell.angle_beta   90.00
_cell.angle_gamma   90.00
#
_symmetry.space_group_name_H-M   'P 1'
#
loop_
_entity.id
_entity.type
_entity.pdbx_description
1 polymer ?
#
loop_
_entity_poly.entity_id
_entity_poly.type
_entity_poly.pdbx_seq_one_letter_code
_entity_poly.pdbx_strand_id
1 'polypeptide(L)'
;MPTQEEKWLEFSNHRFKLLVPYLIYADLECILEKISSCEQDPKISSIQSIAKHVPRGFAFVIVGPVGMMIKAPKVFRGKNAIDQFLTKLLDEENFKSSILCSICANPLNGDAVMDHYHITGA
;
A
#
# COMPACT_ATOMS: atom_id res chain seq x y z
N MET A 1 25.86 16.53 -24.17
CA MET A 1 25.46 15.20 -24.64
C MET A 1 26.51 14.22 -24.11
N PRO A 2 26.14 13.08 -23.51
CA PRO A 2 27.13 12.18 -22.90
C PRO A 2 28.09 11.64 -23.97
N THR A 3 29.34 11.43 -23.61
CA THR A 3 30.33 10.78 -24.47
C THR A 3 30.08 9.28 -24.57
N GLN A 4 30.71 8.57 -25.53
CA GLN A 4 30.52 7.12 -25.68
C GLN A 4 30.93 6.32 -24.42
N GLU A 5 31.82 6.87 -23.61
CA GLU A 5 32.30 6.29 -22.35
C GLU A 5 31.31 6.48 -21.20
N GLU A 6 30.52 7.55 -21.23
CA GLU A 6 29.45 7.85 -20.25
C GLU A 6 28.08 7.31 -20.69
N LYS A 7 28.06 6.45 -21.72
CA LYS A 7 26.85 5.85 -22.28
C LYS A 7 26.08 5.01 -21.27
N TRP A 8 26.79 4.41 -20.30
CA TRP A 8 26.23 3.48 -19.34
C TRP A 8 26.39 4.02 -17.92
N LEU A 9 25.28 4.15 -17.21
CA LEU A 9 25.26 4.52 -15.81
C LEU A 9 25.06 3.26 -14.98
N GLU A 10 26.08 2.90 -14.20
CA GLU A 10 26.05 1.74 -13.33
C GLU A 10 26.00 2.14 -11.85
N PHE A 11 25.24 1.40 -11.07
CA PHE A 11 25.07 1.68 -9.65
C PHE A 11 26.19 0.99 -8.84
N SER A 12 27.31 1.66 -8.60
CA SER A 12 28.47 1.07 -7.91
C SER A 12 28.28 0.82 -6.41
N ASN A 13 27.32 1.51 -5.79
CA ASN A 13 27.16 1.61 -4.34
C ASN A 13 26.03 0.70 -3.79
N HIS A 14 26.03 -0.58 -4.19
CA HIS A 14 25.04 -1.57 -3.75
C HIS A 14 24.95 -1.80 -2.23
N ARG A 15 26.03 -1.47 -1.50
CA ARG A 15 26.12 -1.54 -0.04
C ARG A 15 25.28 -0.50 0.70
N PHE A 16 24.83 0.54 0.01
CA PHE A 16 23.89 1.53 0.54
C PHE A 16 22.43 1.22 0.19
N LYS A 17 22.13 0.00 -0.25
CA LYS A 17 20.75 -0.44 -0.42
C LYS A 17 20.09 -0.50 0.96
N LEU A 18 19.01 0.26 1.12
CA LEU A 18 18.18 0.16 2.32
C LEU A 18 17.54 -1.24 2.31
N LEU A 19 17.83 -2.04 3.33
CA LEU A 19 17.13 -3.31 3.54
C LEU A 19 15.70 -2.96 3.93
N VAL A 20 14.79 -3.05 2.95
CA VAL A 20 13.36 -2.86 3.20
C VAL A 20 12.83 -4.18 3.78
N PRO A 21 12.30 -4.19 5.00
CA PRO A 21 11.86 -5.43 5.66
C PRO A 21 10.66 -6.07 4.95
N TYR A 22 9.88 -5.29 4.19
CA TYR A 22 8.78 -5.76 3.37
C TYR A 22 8.32 -4.66 2.40
N LEU A 23 7.76 -5.06 1.27
CA LEU A 23 7.19 -4.20 0.24
C LEU A 23 5.71 -4.46 0.10
N ILE A 24 4.90 -3.41 -0.07
CA ILE A 24 3.46 -3.55 -0.33
C ILE A 24 3.20 -3.15 -1.77
N TYR A 25 2.69 -4.10 -2.56
CA TYR A 25 2.14 -3.80 -3.89
C TYR A 25 0.64 -3.66 -3.76
N ALA A 26 0.09 -2.55 -4.23
CA ALA A 26 -1.33 -2.26 -4.16
C ALA A 26 -1.86 -1.75 -5.50
N ASP A 27 -3.10 -2.10 -5.80
CA ASP A 27 -3.86 -1.59 -6.93
C ASP A 27 -5.28 -1.18 -6.49
N LEU A 28 -5.83 -0.16 -7.14
CA LEU A 28 -7.15 0.40 -6.84
C LEU A 28 -8.06 0.26 -8.06
N GLU A 29 -9.23 -0.34 -7.86
CA GLU A 29 -10.27 -0.38 -8.87
C GLU A 29 -11.12 0.89 -8.74
N CYS A 30 -11.18 1.70 -9.81
CA CYS A 30 -11.87 2.99 -9.80
C CYS A 30 -12.96 3.05 -10.86
N ILE A 31 -14.12 3.59 -10.49
CA ILE A 31 -15.16 3.96 -11.45
C ILE A 31 -14.95 5.42 -11.88
N LEU A 32 -15.27 5.73 -13.14
CA LEU A 32 -15.25 7.10 -13.66
C LEU A 32 -16.63 7.74 -13.47
N GLU A 33 -16.70 8.71 -12.57
CA GLU A 33 -17.91 9.52 -12.37
C GLU A 33 -17.80 10.79 -13.22
N LYS A 34 -18.84 11.09 -14.01
CA LYS A 34 -18.88 12.31 -14.83
C LYS A 34 -18.91 13.52 -13.92
N ILE A 35 -18.07 14.50 -14.22
CA ILE A 35 -18.09 15.80 -13.55
C ILE A 35 -19.03 16.69 -14.35
N SER A 36 -20.10 17.17 -13.71
CA SER A 36 -20.90 18.25 -14.28
C SER A 36 -20.14 19.55 -14.05
N SER A 37 -19.85 20.27 -15.13
CA SER A 37 -19.13 21.53 -15.10
C SER A 37 -19.97 22.59 -15.83
N CYS A 38 -19.83 23.84 -15.38
CA CYS A 38 -20.51 25.00 -15.95
C CYS A 38 -20.06 25.26 -17.39
N GLU A 39 -20.83 26.05 -18.14
CA GLU A 39 -20.41 26.54 -19.45
C GLU A 39 -19.20 27.48 -19.32
N GLN A 40 -18.24 27.34 -20.23
CA GLN A 40 -17.00 28.10 -20.23
C GLN A 40 -17.17 29.47 -20.90
N ASP A 41 -16.50 30.49 -20.38
CA ASP A 41 -16.38 31.78 -21.07
C ASP A 41 -15.32 31.65 -22.21
N PRO A 42 -15.71 31.82 -23.48
CA PRO A 42 -14.78 31.68 -24.61
C PRO A 42 -13.67 32.75 -24.64
N LYS A 43 -13.74 33.79 -23.81
CA LYS A 43 -12.70 34.83 -23.70
C LYS A 43 -11.58 34.46 -22.73
N ILE A 44 -11.73 33.39 -21.97
CA ILE A 44 -10.79 33.00 -20.92
C ILE A 44 -10.43 31.52 -21.08
N SER A 45 -9.13 31.24 -21.21
CA SER A 45 -8.64 29.86 -21.21
C SER A 45 -9.01 29.17 -19.90
N SER A 46 -9.71 28.04 -19.97
CA SER A 46 -10.04 27.23 -18.80
C SER A 46 -9.89 25.73 -19.11
N ILE A 47 -9.47 24.96 -18.09
CA ILE A 47 -9.31 23.51 -18.17
C ILE A 47 -10.51 22.87 -17.46
N GLN A 48 -11.19 21.93 -18.14
CA GLN A 48 -12.34 21.22 -17.60
C GLN A 48 -11.98 19.75 -17.34
N SER A 49 -12.13 19.31 -16.09
CA SER A 49 -12.06 17.89 -15.76
C SER A 49 -13.38 17.21 -16.16
N ILE A 50 -13.29 16.17 -16.99
CA ILE A 50 -14.45 15.53 -17.62
C ILE A 50 -14.99 14.38 -16.73
N ALA A 51 -14.11 13.70 -16.01
CA ALA A 51 -14.44 12.58 -15.16
C ALA A 51 -13.51 12.49 -13.96
N LYS A 52 -14.04 12.02 -12.83
CA LYS A 52 -13.33 11.77 -11.59
C LYS A 52 -13.20 10.27 -11.38
N HIS A 53 -11.99 9.80 -11.10
CA HIS A 53 -11.79 8.44 -10.60
C HIS A 53 -12.27 8.34 -9.16
N VAL A 54 -13.25 7.48 -8.92
CA VAL A 54 -13.79 7.17 -7.61
C VAL A 54 -13.43 5.72 -7.27
N PRO A 55 -12.55 5.50 -6.28
CA PRO A 55 -12.17 4.15 -5.86
C PRO A 55 -13.37 3.35 -5.33
N ARG A 56 -13.53 2.14 -5.87
CA ARG A 56 -14.59 1.17 -5.52
C ARG A 56 -14.05 -0.17 -5.02
N GLY A 57 -12.74 -0.39 -5.12
CA GLY A 57 -12.10 -1.57 -4.58
C GLY A 57 -10.59 -1.39 -4.52
N PHE A 58 -9.95 -2.32 -3.84
CA PHE A 58 -8.50 -2.42 -3.82
C PHE A 58 -8.05 -3.86 -3.67
N ALA A 59 -6.82 -4.13 -4.10
CA ALA A 59 -6.10 -5.33 -3.76
C ALA A 59 -4.67 -4.96 -3.38
N PHE A 60 -4.14 -5.56 -2.33
CA PHE A 60 -2.71 -5.44 -2.02
C PHE A 60 -2.10 -6.72 -1.48
N VAL A 61 -0.81 -6.88 -1.73
CA VAL A 61 0.02 -7.98 -1.25
C VAL A 61 1.23 -7.45 -0.51
N ILE A 62 1.67 -8.19 0.52
CA ILE A 62 2.86 -7.87 1.29
C ILE A 62 3.94 -8.88 0.91
N VAL A 63 5.03 -8.37 0.36
CA VAL A 63 6.15 -9.12 -0.18
C VAL A 63 7.36 -8.92 0.73
N GLY A 64 7.99 -10.02 1.15
CA GLY A 64 9.17 -9.98 2.00
C GLY A 64 10.47 -9.68 1.23
N PRO A 65 11.60 -9.63 1.93
CA PRO A 65 12.90 -9.30 1.34
C PRO A 65 13.38 -10.34 0.31
N VAL A 66 12.83 -11.57 0.36
CA VAL A 66 13.12 -12.66 -0.58
C VAL A 66 12.21 -12.62 -1.81
N GLY A 67 11.35 -11.60 -1.94
CA GLY A 67 10.42 -11.45 -3.06
C GLY A 67 9.19 -12.36 -3.00
N MET A 68 9.02 -13.12 -1.91
CA MET A 68 7.85 -13.97 -1.69
C MET A 68 6.77 -13.25 -0.89
N MET A 69 5.51 -13.59 -1.13
CA MET A 69 4.39 -13.08 -0.35
C MET A 69 4.45 -13.63 1.08
N ILE A 70 4.37 -12.74 2.07
CA ILE A 70 4.41 -13.10 3.49
C ILE A 70 3.01 -13.49 3.99
N LYS A 71 1.98 -12.86 3.43
CA LYS A 71 0.57 -13.05 3.80
C LYS A 71 -0.29 -13.22 2.55
N ALA A 72 -1.48 -13.80 2.73
CA ALA A 72 -2.47 -13.85 1.67
C ALA A 72 -2.83 -12.42 1.17
N PRO A 73 -3.18 -12.26 -0.12
CA PRO A 73 -3.62 -10.97 -0.66
C PRO A 73 -4.83 -10.45 0.10
N LYS A 74 -4.83 -9.15 0.39
CA LYS A 74 -5.99 -8.46 0.94
C LYS A 74 -6.74 -7.82 -0.21
N VAL A 75 -8.02 -8.17 -0.33
CA VAL A 75 -8.91 -7.65 -1.37
C VAL A 75 -10.14 -7.06 -0.70
N PHE A 76 -10.57 -5.91 -1.19
CA PHE A 76 -11.80 -5.26 -0.75
C PHE A 76 -12.55 -4.73 -1.96
N ARG A 77 -13.88 -4.87 -1.94
CA ARG A 77 -14.78 -4.30 -2.93
C ARG A 77 -15.95 -3.65 -2.20
N GLY A 78 -16.20 -2.37 -2.47
CA GLY A 78 -17.25 -1.63 -1.81
C GLY A 78 -17.06 -0.12 -1.85
N LYS A 79 -18.03 0.58 -1.25
CA LYS A 79 -17.89 2.02 -1.01
C LYS A 79 -16.79 2.27 0.03
N ASN A 80 -16.23 3.48 0.04
CA ASN A 80 -15.16 3.89 0.96
C ASN A 80 -13.89 3.02 0.86
N ALA A 81 -13.55 2.61 -0.38
CA ALA A 81 -12.39 1.76 -0.63
C ALA A 81 -11.08 2.38 -0.10
N ILE A 82 -10.94 3.70 -0.15
CA ILE A 82 -9.75 4.40 0.37
C ILE A 82 -9.67 4.33 1.89
N ASP A 83 -10.76 4.63 2.60
CA ASP A 83 -10.75 4.58 4.07
C ASP A 83 -10.41 3.16 4.54
N GLN A 84 -11.05 2.16 3.94
CA GLN A 84 -10.78 0.75 4.25
C GLN A 84 -9.35 0.35 3.89
N PHE A 85 -8.80 0.88 2.80
CA PHE A 85 -7.41 0.63 2.42
C PHE A 85 -6.44 1.18 3.48
N LEU A 86 -6.62 2.45 3.88
CA LEU A 86 -5.81 3.09 4.90
C LEU A 86 -5.93 2.40 6.26
N THR A 87 -7.14 2.05 6.69
CA THR A 87 -7.34 1.26 7.91
C THR A 87 -6.59 -0.06 7.85
N LYS A 88 -6.65 -0.78 6.72
CA LYS A 88 -5.95 -2.07 6.58
C LYS A 88 -4.43 -1.94 6.54
N LEU A 89 -3.89 -0.80 6.11
CA LEU A 89 -2.45 -0.50 6.19
C LEU A 89 -2.03 -0.17 7.62
N LEU A 90 -2.81 0.62 8.34
CA LEU A 90 -2.58 0.94 9.75
C LEU A 90 -2.67 -0.32 10.62
N ASP A 91 -3.63 -1.22 10.35
CA ASP A 91 -3.73 -2.53 11.01
C ASP A 91 -2.43 -3.35 10.84
N GLU A 92 -1.80 -3.29 9.65
CA GLU A 92 -0.55 -4.01 9.38
C GLU A 92 0.66 -3.40 10.09
N GLU A 93 0.68 -2.07 10.28
CA GLU A 93 1.69 -1.39 11.08
C GLU A 93 1.52 -1.69 12.56
N ASN A 94 0.30 -1.54 13.08
CA ASN A 94 -0.04 -1.82 14.48
C ASN A 94 0.24 -3.28 14.85
N PHE A 95 -0.05 -4.23 13.95
CA PHE A 95 0.28 -5.63 14.18
C PHE A 95 1.79 -5.86 14.38
N LYS A 96 2.64 -5.09 13.70
CA LYS A 96 4.10 -5.22 13.81
C LYS A 96 4.66 -4.56 15.07
N SER A 97 4.05 -3.46 15.50
CA SER A 97 4.46 -2.76 16.72
C SER A 97 3.80 -3.31 17.99
N SER A 98 2.77 -4.16 17.85
CA SER A 98 2.05 -4.69 19.00
C SER A 98 2.90 -5.64 19.82
N ILE A 99 3.08 -5.27 21.09
CA ILE A 99 3.65 -6.11 22.14
C ILE A 99 2.57 -6.88 22.91
N LEU A 100 1.28 -6.63 22.63
CA LEU A 100 0.13 -7.24 23.31
C LEU A 100 -0.77 -7.97 22.30
N CYS A 101 -1.42 -9.03 22.74
CA CYS A 101 -2.41 -9.76 21.95
C CYS A 101 -3.68 -8.94 21.78
N SER A 102 -4.16 -8.82 20.54
CA SER A 102 -5.39 -8.08 20.21
C SER A 102 -6.68 -8.74 20.69
N ILE A 103 -6.63 -10.01 21.14
CA ILE A 103 -7.79 -10.76 21.63
C ILE A 103 -7.88 -10.74 23.16
N CYS A 104 -6.76 -10.93 23.86
CA CYS A 104 -6.73 -11.07 25.32
C CYS A 104 -5.86 -10.03 26.05
N ALA A 105 -5.25 -9.08 25.33
CA ALA A 105 -4.42 -8.01 25.86
C ALA A 105 -3.18 -8.45 26.66
N ASN A 106 -2.81 -9.73 26.61
CA ASN A 106 -1.60 -10.25 27.27
C ASN A 106 -0.35 -10.01 26.41
N PRO A 107 0.85 -9.90 27.00
CA PRO A 107 2.11 -9.74 26.27
C PRO A 107 2.39 -10.87 25.26
N LEU A 108 2.80 -10.50 24.05
CA LEU A 108 3.29 -11.42 23.02
C LEU A 108 4.77 -11.69 23.30
N ASN A 109 5.12 -12.95 23.59
CA ASN A 109 6.47 -13.37 23.97
C ASN A 109 7.43 -13.48 22.76
N GLY A 110 7.41 -12.48 21.88
CA GLY A 110 8.28 -12.39 20.70
C GLY A 110 7.62 -12.79 19.37
N ASP A 111 6.44 -13.42 19.39
CA ASP A 111 5.71 -13.82 18.17
C ASP A 111 4.41 -13.01 17.99
N ALA A 112 4.36 -12.19 16.93
CA ALA A 112 3.14 -11.53 16.50
C ALA A 112 2.30 -12.52 15.69
N VAL A 113 1.23 -13.05 16.32
CA VAL A 113 0.27 -14.00 15.72
C VAL A 113 -1.08 -13.32 15.50
N MET A 114 -1.74 -13.66 14.37
CA MET A 114 -3.05 -13.11 13.98
C MET A 114 -4.23 -13.81 14.68
N ASP A 115 -3.96 -14.95 15.31
CA ASP A 115 -4.88 -15.81 16.05
C ASP A 115 -4.49 -15.90 17.54
N HIS A 116 -5.39 -16.42 18.38
CA HIS A 116 -5.16 -16.62 19.82
C HIS A 116 -4.24 -17.85 20.06
N TYR A 117 -3.12 -17.96 19.33
CA TYR A 117 -2.14 -19.01 19.56
C TYR A 117 -0.82 -18.39 20.01
N HIS A 118 -0.80 -17.89 21.25
CA HIS A 118 0.46 -17.64 21.94
C HIS A 118 1.07 -19.02 22.10
N ILE A 119 2.14 -19.35 21.37
CA ILE A 119 2.76 -20.67 21.40
C ILE A 119 2.78 -21.15 22.85
N THR A 120 1.98 -22.16 23.13
CA THR A 120 1.75 -22.72 24.44
C THR A 120 3.08 -23.23 24.97
N GLY A 121 3.75 -22.40 25.77
CA GLY A 121 4.80 -22.86 26.67
C GLY A 121 4.13 -23.72 27.72
N ALA A 122 4.27 -25.04 27.57
CA ALA A 122 4.28 -25.91 28.73
C ALA A 122 5.47 -25.54 29.63
#